data_AF-T2GKE7-F1
#
_entry.id   AF-T2GKE7-F1
#
_cell.length_a   1.000
_cell.length_b   1.000
_cell.length_c   1.000
_cell.angle_alpha   90.00
_cell.angle_beta   90.00
_cell.angle_gamma   90.00
#
_symmetry.space_group_name_H-M   'P 1'
#
loop_
_entity.id
_entity.type
_entity.pdbx_description
1 polymer ?
#
loop_
_entity_poly.entity_id
_entity_poly.type
_entity_poly.pdbx_seq_one_letter_code
_entity_poly.pdbx_strand_id
1 'polypeptide(L)'
;MKPRVMILLGSASDFRIAEKAMEIFEELRIPYDLRVASAHRTHEKVKAIVSEAVKAGVEVFIGIAGLSAHLPGMISANTHRPVIGVPVDVKLGGLDALFACSQMPFPAPVATVGVDRGENAAILAAQIIGIGDPGVRERVADLRRGFYERVRRDECQVLNSIEGSYYAPLEVEMPPMGDKVPSDSQDDPMVSVIPGSYSDMKIAKKTTMFLERMGISYDLNVISPIRYPERFERYLEKMENVKLFIAISGLSAHVTGAVVALSDRPVIGVPCPLKMNGWDSLLSMINMPPGVPVGTVGVGNGGNAAILAAEMLGIYDEKIESRIKRIKSRSVKF
;
A
#
# COMPACT_ATOMS: atom_id res chain seq x y z
N MET A 1 -2.77 -8.23 -25.07
CA MET A 1 -2.22 -8.53 -23.72
C MET A 1 -3.39 -8.83 -22.78
N LYS A 2 -3.20 -9.63 -21.73
CA LYS A 2 -4.24 -9.87 -20.70
C LYS A 2 -4.05 -8.88 -19.53
N PRO A 3 -5.11 -8.26 -18.98
CA PRO A 3 -4.99 -7.30 -17.89
C PRO A 3 -4.55 -7.98 -16.59
N ARG A 4 -3.56 -7.42 -15.91
CA ARG A 4 -3.12 -7.82 -14.55
C ARG A 4 -3.79 -6.98 -13.46
N VAL A 5 -4.17 -5.76 -13.80
CA VAL A 5 -4.87 -4.83 -12.90
C VAL A 5 -6.24 -4.47 -13.47
N MET A 6 -7.24 -4.39 -12.60
CA MET A 6 -8.58 -3.93 -12.95
C MET A 6 -8.94 -2.67 -12.15
N ILE A 7 -9.14 -1.55 -12.85
CA ILE A 7 -9.55 -0.27 -12.28
C ILE A 7 -11.07 -0.14 -12.39
N LEU A 8 -11.76 0.05 -11.27
CA LEU A 8 -13.19 0.34 -11.22
C LEU A 8 -13.42 1.76 -10.71
N LEU A 9 -14.16 2.54 -11.50
CA LEU A 9 -14.59 3.89 -11.14
C LEU A 9 -16.06 3.88 -10.71
N GLY A 10 -16.36 4.56 -9.61
CA GLY A 10 -17.73 4.75 -9.13
C GLY A 10 -18.55 5.69 -10.01
N SER A 11 -17.87 6.65 -10.65
CA SER A 11 -18.40 7.63 -11.58
C SER A 11 -17.42 7.91 -12.72
N ALA A 12 -17.93 8.31 -13.89
CA ALA A 12 -17.07 8.77 -14.99
C ALA A 12 -16.30 10.06 -14.63
N SER A 13 -16.79 10.84 -13.67
CA SER A 13 -16.08 12.02 -13.14
C SER A 13 -14.74 11.69 -12.48
N ASP A 14 -14.56 10.44 -12.03
CA ASP A 14 -13.37 10.00 -11.31
C ASP A 14 -12.20 9.66 -12.27
N PHE A 15 -12.43 9.79 -13.58
CA PHE A 15 -11.46 9.41 -14.62
C PHE A 15 -10.12 10.12 -14.49
N ARG A 16 -10.09 11.40 -14.09
CA ARG A 16 -8.83 12.15 -13.89
C ARG A 16 -7.89 11.54 -12.87
N ILE A 17 -8.43 10.83 -11.88
CA ILE A 17 -7.63 10.14 -10.86
C ILE A 17 -7.15 8.79 -11.41
N ALA A 18 -7.97 8.13 -12.22
CA ALA A 18 -7.60 6.93 -12.95
C ALA A 18 -6.46 7.19 -13.95
N GLU A 19 -6.47 8.33 -14.65
CA GLU A 19 -5.41 8.74 -15.58
C GLU A 19 -4.03 8.72 -14.90
N LYS A 20 -3.92 9.24 -13.66
CA LYS A 20 -2.68 9.19 -12.88
C LYS A 20 -2.19 7.76 -12.64
N ALA A 21 -3.11 6.81 -12.43
CA ALA A 21 -2.77 5.40 -12.27
C ALA A 21 -2.33 4.77 -13.60
N MET A 22 -3.05 5.10 -14.68
CA MET A 22 -2.79 4.61 -16.04
C MET A 22 -1.41 5.03 -16.53
N GLU A 23 -1.02 6.29 -16.33
CA GLU A 23 0.31 6.80 -16.69
C GLU A 23 1.44 5.97 -16.06
N ILE A 24 1.32 5.66 -14.77
CA ILE A 24 2.28 4.79 -14.07
C ILE A 24 2.27 3.37 -14.63
N PHE A 25 1.11 2.83 -14.98
CA PHE A 25 1.04 1.49 -15.57
C PHE A 25 1.64 1.42 -16.98
N GLU A 26 1.49 2.46 -17.79
CA GLU A 26 2.16 2.56 -19.10
C GLU A 26 3.69 2.61 -18.92
N GLU A 27 4.19 3.45 -18.00
CA GLU A 27 5.61 3.56 -17.68
C GLU A 27 6.19 2.22 -17.20
N LEU A 28 5.47 1.54 -16.30
CA LEU A 28 5.87 0.23 -15.75
C LEU A 28 5.49 -0.95 -16.66
N ARG A 29 4.87 -0.70 -17.82
CA ARG A 29 4.44 -1.73 -18.79
C ARG A 29 3.58 -2.83 -18.16
N ILE A 30 2.64 -2.44 -17.30
CA ILE A 30 1.71 -3.36 -16.62
C ILE A 30 0.35 -3.27 -17.32
N PRO A 31 -0.15 -4.35 -17.95
CA PRO A 31 -1.46 -4.32 -18.58
C PRO A 31 -2.59 -4.10 -17.57
N TYR A 32 -3.49 -3.17 -17.86
CA TYR A 32 -4.66 -2.87 -17.04
C TYR A 32 -5.94 -2.82 -17.89
N ASP A 33 -7.10 -2.95 -17.24
CA ASP A 33 -8.42 -2.62 -17.81
C ASP A 33 -9.12 -1.62 -16.88
N LEU A 34 -10.04 -0.82 -17.44
CA LEU A 34 -10.80 0.19 -16.73
C LEU A 34 -12.30 0.04 -17.03
N ARG A 35 -13.11 0.04 -15.97
CA ARG A 35 -14.57 -0.03 -16.06
C ARG A 35 -15.23 0.98 -15.14
N VAL A 36 -16.39 1.49 -15.56
CA VAL A 36 -17.26 2.33 -14.72
C VAL A 36 -18.42 1.50 -14.21
N ALA A 37 -18.54 1.38 -12.89
CA ALA A 37 -19.63 0.69 -12.21
C ALA A 37 -19.83 1.26 -10.80
N SER A 38 -21.08 1.61 -10.47
CA SER A 38 -21.44 2.18 -9.18
C SER A 38 -21.84 1.08 -8.20
N ALA A 39 -21.24 1.07 -7.01
CA ALA A 39 -21.61 0.15 -5.93
C ALA A 39 -23.05 0.35 -5.45
N HIS A 40 -23.63 1.55 -5.56
CA HIS A 40 -24.99 1.85 -5.09
C HIS A 40 -26.05 1.66 -6.18
N ARG A 41 -25.71 1.91 -7.45
CA ARG A 41 -26.68 1.92 -8.57
C ARG A 41 -26.61 0.67 -9.44
N THR A 42 -25.44 0.04 -9.52
CA THR A 42 -25.18 -1.09 -10.42
C THR A 42 -24.35 -2.17 -9.72
N HIS A 43 -24.73 -2.56 -8.49
CA HIS A 43 -23.96 -3.53 -7.69
C HIS A 43 -23.76 -4.88 -8.38
N GLU A 44 -24.77 -5.39 -9.11
CA GLU A 44 -24.64 -6.64 -9.89
C GLU A 44 -23.56 -6.52 -10.97
N LYS A 45 -23.43 -5.33 -11.59
CA LYS A 45 -22.38 -5.06 -12.57
C LYS A 45 -20.99 -5.11 -11.92
N VAL A 46 -20.83 -4.56 -10.72
CA VAL A 46 -19.57 -4.65 -9.96
C VAL A 46 -19.21 -6.11 -9.72
N LYS A 47 -20.15 -6.91 -9.22
CA LYS A 47 -19.94 -8.34 -8.96
C LYS A 47 -19.57 -9.12 -10.23
N ALA A 48 -20.26 -8.86 -11.34
CA ALA A 48 -19.96 -9.48 -12.62
C ALA A 48 -18.55 -9.12 -13.11
N ILE A 49 -18.18 -7.83 -13.07
CA ILE A 49 -16.83 -7.37 -13.45
C ILE A 49 -15.76 -8.05 -12.60
N VAL A 50 -15.93 -8.08 -11.28
CA VAL A 50 -14.95 -8.68 -10.37
C VAL A 50 -14.79 -10.18 -10.63
N SER A 51 -15.88 -10.91 -10.80
CA SER A 51 -15.85 -12.35 -11.10
C SER A 51 -15.14 -12.65 -12.43
N GLU A 52 -15.48 -11.93 -13.49
CA GLU A 52 -14.86 -12.13 -14.81
C GLU A 52 -13.40 -11.67 -14.83
N ALA A 53 -13.05 -10.60 -14.13
CA ALA A 53 -11.68 -10.14 -13.97
C ALA A 53 -10.79 -11.20 -13.30
N VAL A 54 -11.27 -11.82 -12.20
CA VAL A 54 -10.54 -12.91 -11.52
C VAL A 54 -10.34 -14.10 -12.47
N LYS A 55 -11.38 -14.51 -13.23
CA LYS A 55 -11.26 -15.59 -14.23
C LYS A 55 -10.29 -15.24 -15.35
N ALA A 56 -10.20 -13.97 -15.74
CA ALA A 56 -9.28 -13.48 -16.76
C ALA A 56 -7.81 -13.39 -16.29
N GLY A 57 -7.55 -13.59 -14.99
CA GLY A 57 -6.21 -13.58 -14.40
C GLY A 57 -5.79 -12.23 -13.80
N VAL A 58 -6.75 -11.35 -13.47
CA VAL A 58 -6.46 -10.10 -12.76
C VAL A 58 -5.94 -10.42 -11.35
N GLU A 59 -4.82 -9.80 -10.99
CA GLU A 59 -4.10 -10.00 -9.74
C GLU A 59 -4.44 -8.93 -8.71
N VAL A 60 -4.66 -7.68 -9.12
CA VAL A 60 -4.93 -6.54 -8.23
C VAL A 60 -6.12 -5.73 -8.72
N PHE A 61 -6.98 -5.29 -7.80
CA PHE A 61 -8.07 -4.37 -8.09
C PHE A 61 -7.79 -2.98 -7.52
N ILE A 62 -8.18 -1.94 -8.25
CA ILE A 62 -8.18 -0.56 -7.79
C ILE A 62 -9.62 -0.04 -7.84
N GLY A 63 -10.19 0.34 -6.70
CA GLY A 63 -11.48 1.00 -6.62
C GLY A 63 -11.30 2.50 -6.35
N ILE A 64 -11.86 3.34 -7.21
CA ILE A 64 -11.81 4.81 -7.08
C ILE A 64 -13.23 5.32 -6.84
N ALA A 65 -13.46 5.96 -5.69
CA ALA A 65 -14.78 6.48 -5.33
C ALA A 65 -14.72 7.62 -4.30
N GLY A 66 -15.64 8.57 -4.42
CA GLY A 66 -15.86 9.65 -3.45
C GLY A 66 -17.08 9.44 -2.55
N LEU A 67 -17.31 10.40 -1.63
CA LEU A 67 -18.43 10.40 -0.68
C LEU A 67 -18.46 9.13 0.18
N SER A 68 -19.61 8.46 0.30
CA SER A 68 -19.70 7.12 0.90
C SER A 68 -19.10 6.06 -0.03
N ALA A 69 -17.77 6.05 -0.10
CA ALA A 69 -16.96 5.29 -1.06
C ALA A 69 -16.99 3.77 -0.81
N HIS A 70 -18.14 3.13 -1.07
CA HIS A 70 -18.34 1.70 -0.84
C HIS A 70 -17.76 0.80 -1.94
N LEU A 71 -17.31 1.37 -3.06
CA LEU A 71 -16.83 0.58 -4.20
C LEU A 71 -15.62 -0.31 -3.86
N PRO A 72 -14.54 0.18 -3.21
CA PRO A 72 -13.43 -0.69 -2.81
C PRO A 72 -13.87 -1.82 -1.86
N GLY A 73 -14.74 -1.50 -0.91
CA GLY A 73 -15.29 -2.51 0.01
C GLY A 73 -16.15 -3.57 -0.69
N MET A 74 -16.99 -3.15 -1.65
CA MET A 74 -17.80 -4.06 -2.46
C MET A 74 -16.94 -4.97 -3.34
N ILE A 75 -15.84 -4.47 -3.88
CA ILE A 75 -14.87 -5.30 -4.62
C ILE A 75 -14.25 -6.32 -3.65
N SER A 76 -13.74 -5.88 -2.49
CA SER A 76 -13.10 -6.75 -1.50
C SER A 76 -14.02 -7.87 -0.99
N ALA A 77 -15.33 -7.59 -0.87
CA ALA A 77 -16.32 -8.60 -0.50
C ALA A 77 -16.54 -9.70 -1.57
N ASN A 78 -16.21 -9.43 -2.84
CA ASN A 78 -16.47 -10.33 -3.97
C ASN A 78 -15.19 -10.95 -4.57
N THR A 79 -14.03 -10.76 -3.93
CA THR A 79 -12.76 -11.35 -4.40
C THR A 79 -11.86 -11.78 -3.24
N HIS A 80 -10.89 -12.64 -3.53
CA HIS A 80 -9.76 -12.97 -2.65
C HIS A 80 -8.46 -12.31 -3.12
N ARG A 81 -8.53 -11.48 -4.16
CA ARG A 81 -7.42 -10.67 -4.67
C ARG A 81 -7.30 -9.38 -3.87
N PRO A 82 -6.09 -8.81 -3.70
CA PRO A 82 -5.91 -7.56 -3.00
C PRO A 82 -6.65 -6.41 -3.70
N VAL A 83 -7.27 -5.57 -2.89
CA VAL A 83 -8.01 -4.39 -3.35
C VAL A 83 -7.37 -3.13 -2.78
N ILE A 84 -7.03 -2.20 -3.67
CA ILE A 84 -6.53 -0.88 -3.33
C ILE A 84 -7.69 0.12 -3.46
N GLY A 85 -7.90 0.93 -2.41
CA GLY A 85 -8.92 1.96 -2.41
C GLY A 85 -8.30 3.35 -2.61
N VAL A 86 -8.81 4.10 -3.57
CA VAL A 86 -8.45 5.51 -3.80
C VAL A 86 -9.65 6.38 -3.45
N PRO A 87 -9.64 7.03 -2.27
CA PRO A 87 -10.70 7.95 -1.89
C PRO A 87 -10.60 9.22 -2.75
N VAL A 88 -11.75 9.70 -3.22
CA VAL A 88 -11.85 10.90 -4.09
C VAL A 88 -12.29 12.11 -3.28
N ASP A 89 -11.64 13.25 -3.49
CA ASP A 89 -12.09 14.53 -2.94
C ASP A 89 -13.35 15.02 -3.68
N VAL A 90 -14.49 14.94 -3.00
CA VAL A 90 -15.79 15.47 -3.49
C VAL A 90 -16.43 16.38 -2.45
N LYS A 91 -16.47 15.94 -1.19
CA LYS A 91 -16.95 16.69 -0.02
C LYS A 91 -16.00 16.43 1.15
N LEU A 92 -16.01 17.32 2.13
CA LEU A 92 -15.20 17.20 3.35
C LEU A 92 -13.70 16.96 3.09
N GLY A 93 -13.17 17.42 1.95
CA GLY A 93 -11.77 17.18 1.55
C GLY A 93 -11.44 15.70 1.33
N GLY A 94 -12.42 14.87 0.98
CA GLY A 94 -12.27 13.42 0.79
C GLY A 94 -12.14 12.60 2.07
N LEU A 95 -12.27 13.21 3.26
CA LEU A 95 -12.20 12.49 4.54
C LEU A 95 -13.31 11.45 4.68
N ASP A 96 -14.51 11.76 4.19
CA ASP A 96 -15.64 10.83 4.15
C ASP A 96 -15.31 9.57 3.34
N ALA A 97 -14.75 9.75 2.13
CA ALA A 97 -14.31 8.67 1.27
C ALA A 97 -13.16 7.88 1.89
N LEU A 98 -12.20 8.56 2.52
CA LEU A 98 -11.05 7.95 3.19
C LEU A 98 -11.47 7.01 4.31
N PHE A 99 -12.36 7.46 5.20
CA PHE A 99 -12.88 6.62 6.27
C PHE A 99 -13.74 5.47 5.72
N ALA A 100 -14.55 5.72 4.69
CA ALA A 100 -15.36 4.68 4.04
C ALA A 100 -14.51 3.57 3.40
N CYS A 101 -13.33 3.90 2.86
CA CYS A 101 -12.41 2.93 2.27
C CYS A 101 -11.59 2.17 3.32
N SER A 102 -11.05 2.89 4.32
CA SER A 102 -10.06 2.33 5.25
C SER A 102 -10.65 1.53 6.41
N GLN A 103 -11.80 1.96 6.95
CA GLN A 103 -12.39 1.39 8.18
C GLN A 103 -13.18 0.11 7.93
N MET A 104 -12.59 -0.82 7.18
CA MET A 104 -13.23 -2.07 6.80
C MET A 104 -13.36 -3.05 7.97
N PRO A 105 -14.48 -3.78 8.07
CA PRO A 105 -14.62 -4.87 9.01
C PRO A 105 -13.71 -6.05 8.63
N PHE A 106 -13.37 -6.87 9.63
CA PHE A 106 -12.69 -8.14 9.38
C PHE A 106 -13.68 -9.16 8.81
N PRO A 107 -13.32 -9.99 7.79
CA PRO A 107 -12.02 -10.17 7.14
C PRO A 107 -11.93 -9.58 5.71
N ALA A 108 -12.47 -8.38 5.47
CA ALA A 108 -12.53 -7.79 4.12
C ALA A 108 -11.61 -6.55 4.02
N PRO A 109 -10.28 -6.72 3.92
CA PRO A 109 -9.37 -5.57 3.90
C PRO A 109 -9.49 -4.75 2.60
N VAL A 110 -9.13 -3.47 2.71
CA VAL A 110 -8.84 -2.58 1.58
C VAL A 110 -7.54 -1.87 1.91
N ALA A 111 -6.59 -1.91 0.98
CA ALA A 111 -5.33 -1.16 1.06
C ALA A 111 -5.60 0.29 0.64
N THR A 112 -5.92 1.16 1.58
CA THR A 112 -6.34 2.54 1.24
C THR A 112 -5.11 3.44 1.11
N VAL A 113 -5.00 4.13 -0.02
CA VAL A 113 -3.98 5.17 -0.25
C VAL A 113 -4.56 6.56 0.04
N GLY A 114 -3.73 7.61 -0.03
CA GLY A 114 -4.16 8.99 0.17
C GLY A 114 -5.24 9.46 -0.81
N VAL A 115 -5.95 10.54 -0.43
CA VAL A 115 -7.00 11.15 -1.26
C VAL A 115 -6.43 11.56 -2.63
N ASP A 116 -7.15 11.20 -3.70
CA ASP A 116 -6.81 11.44 -5.11
C ASP A 116 -5.46 10.87 -5.59
N ARG A 117 -4.85 9.95 -4.82
CA ARG A 117 -3.54 9.34 -5.12
C ARG A 117 -3.64 8.12 -6.04
N GLY A 118 -4.18 8.32 -7.24
CA GLY A 118 -4.21 7.29 -8.29
C GLY A 118 -2.82 6.74 -8.63
N GLU A 119 -1.81 7.62 -8.65
CA GLU A 119 -0.41 7.29 -8.85
C GLU A 119 0.14 6.33 -7.79
N ASN A 120 -0.15 6.58 -6.49
CA ASN A 120 0.30 5.69 -5.42
C ASN A 120 -0.45 4.35 -5.47
N ALA A 121 -1.71 4.33 -5.89
CA ALA A 121 -2.43 3.08 -6.09
C ALA A 121 -1.78 2.22 -7.18
N ALA A 122 -1.34 2.82 -8.28
CA ALA A 122 -0.63 2.11 -9.34
C ALA A 122 0.74 1.60 -8.89
N ILE A 123 1.53 2.42 -8.18
CA ILE A 123 2.83 1.99 -7.65
C ILE A 123 2.64 0.85 -6.64
N LEU A 124 1.66 0.95 -5.73
CA LEU A 124 1.36 -0.14 -4.79
C LEU A 124 0.94 -1.42 -5.52
N ALA A 125 0.09 -1.33 -6.55
CA ALA A 125 -0.30 -2.48 -7.37
C ALA A 125 0.93 -3.11 -8.04
N ALA A 126 1.84 -2.30 -8.57
CA ALA A 126 3.10 -2.76 -9.15
C ALA A 126 4.01 -3.43 -8.12
N GLN A 127 4.10 -2.90 -6.90
CA GLN A 127 4.85 -3.51 -5.79
C GLN A 127 4.27 -4.88 -5.41
N ILE A 128 2.95 -5.02 -5.35
CA ILE A 128 2.26 -6.29 -5.09
C ILE A 128 2.58 -7.30 -6.20
N ILE A 129 2.47 -6.87 -7.46
CA ILE A 129 2.84 -7.69 -8.61
C ILE A 129 4.31 -8.11 -8.53
N GLY A 130 5.20 -7.18 -8.15
CA GLY A 130 6.64 -7.40 -8.00
C GLY A 130 7.04 -8.45 -6.96
N ILE A 131 6.11 -8.91 -6.10
CA ILE A 131 6.34 -10.04 -5.18
C ILE A 131 6.72 -11.32 -5.95
N GLY A 132 6.04 -11.57 -7.08
CA GLY A 132 6.22 -12.75 -7.93
C GLY A 132 6.84 -12.45 -9.30
N ASP A 133 7.02 -11.17 -9.66
CA ASP A 133 7.61 -10.74 -10.93
C ASP A 133 8.84 -9.83 -10.68
N PRO A 134 10.06 -10.40 -10.70
CA PRO A 134 11.29 -9.64 -10.50
C PRO A 134 11.48 -8.49 -11.50
N GLY A 135 11.00 -8.65 -12.74
CA GLY A 135 11.13 -7.61 -13.76
C GLY A 135 10.23 -6.40 -13.46
N VAL A 136 9.04 -6.61 -12.91
CA VAL A 136 8.21 -5.50 -12.40
C VAL A 136 8.88 -4.84 -11.20
N ARG A 137 9.45 -5.64 -10.29
CA ARG A 137 10.16 -5.11 -9.12
C ARG A 137 11.30 -4.18 -9.51
N GLU A 138 12.12 -4.57 -10.48
CA GLU A 138 13.21 -3.74 -11.00
C GLU A 138 12.68 -2.41 -11.57
N ARG A 139 11.64 -2.45 -12.41
CA ARG A 139 11.04 -1.22 -12.95
C ARG A 139 10.46 -0.29 -11.87
N VAL A 140 9.89 -0.86 -10.80
CA VAL A 140 9.45 -0.06 -9.64
C VAL A 140 10.64 0.57 -8.91
N ALA A 141 11.74 -0.16 -8.73
CA ALA A 141 12.96 0.39 -8.15
C ALA A 141 13.52 1.54 -9.00
N ASP A 142 13.51 1.40 -10.33
CA ASP A 142 13.96 2.41 -11.28
C ASP A 142 13.07 3.66 -11.25
N LEU A 143 11.74 3.48 -11.31
CA LEU A 143 10.76 4.56 -11.15
C LEU A 143 11.00 5.34 -9.85
N ARG A 144 11.34 4.61 -8.77
CA ARG A 144 11.64 5.20 -7.48
C ARG A 144 12.92 6.02 -7.48
N ARG A 145 13.98 5.53 -8.12
CA ARG A 145 15.22 6.31 -8.32
C ARG A 145 14.94 7.60 -9.09
N GLY A 146 14.06 7.57 -10.09
CA GLY A 146 13.64 8.76 -10.85
C GLY A 146 12.98 9.86 -10.00
N PHE A 147 12.35 9.56 -8.87
CA PHE A 147 11.84 10.61 -7.97
C PHE A 147 12.96 11.43 -7.33
N TYR A 148 14.12 10.83 -7.02
CA TYR A 148 15.26 11.57 -6.47
C TYR A 148 15.81 12.58 -7.48
N GLU A 149 15.90 12.19 -8.75
CA GLU A 149 16.32 13.09 -9.83
C GLU A 149 15.34 14.26 -10.03
N ARG A 150 14.03 13.99 -9.91
CA ARG A 150 13.00 15.05 -9.95
C ARG A 150 13.18 16.05 -8.82
N VAL A 151 13.31 15.59 -7.58
CA VAL A 151 13.53 16.47 -6.41
C VAL A 151 14.79 17.32 -6.59
N ARG A 152 15.88 16.73 -7.09
CA ARG A 152 17.12 17.47 -7.38
C ARG A 152 16.91 18.57 -8.43
N ARG A 153 16.14 18.28 -9.50
CA ARG A 153 15.81 19.27 -10.52
C ARG A 153 14.96 20.41 -9.96
N ASP A 154 13.95 20.07 -9.16
CA ASP A 154 13.06 21.03 -8.50
C ASP A 154 13.86 21.93 -7.54
N GLU A 155 14.79 21.35 -6.77
CA GLU A 155 15.73 22.09 -5.93
C GLU A 155 16.53 23.10 -6.75
N CYS A 156 17.21 22.68 -7.83
CA CYS A 156 17.95 23.60 -8.69
C CYS A 156 17.06 24.74 -9.23
N GLN A 157 15.82 24.44 -9.62
CA GLN A 157 14.88 25.45 -10.11
C GLN A 157 14.51 26.47 -9.02
N VAL A 158 14.26 26.01 -7.79
CA VAL A 158 13.94 26.88 -6.66
C VAL A 158 15.14 27.75 -6.29
N LEU A 159 16.34 27.17 -6.17
CA LEU A 159 17.54 27.92 -5.78
C LEU A 159 17.90 29.01 -6.81
N ASN A 160 17.73 28.73 -8.11
CA ASN A 160 17.95 29.71 -9.17
C ASN A 160 16.99 30.91 -9.14
N SER A 161 15.86 30.79 -8.43
CA SER A 161 14.86 31.87 -8.32
C SER A 161 15.08 32.80 -7.13
N ILE A 162 16.07 32.53 -6.28
CA ILE A 162 16.30 33.28 -5.04
C ILE A 162 17.17 34.51 -5.32
N GLU A 163 16.58 35.69 -5.23
CA GLU A 163 17.27 36.99 -5.29
C GLU A 163 17.27 37.62 -3.89
N GLY A 164 18.12 37.12 -2.99
CA GLY A 164 18.18 37.57 -1.60
C GLY A 164 19.58 37.99 -1.18
N SER A 165 19.74 39.21 -0.64
CA SER A 165 21.03 39.71 -0.12
C SER A 165 21.57 38.95 1.10
N TYR A 166 20.72 38.12 1.72
CA TYR A 166 21.07 37.25 2.85
C TYR A 166 21.09 35.75 2.46
N TYR A 167 20.86 35.41 1.20
CA TYR A 167 20.93 34.02 0.73
C TYR A 167 22.39 33.61 0.54
N ALA A 168 22.80 32.58 1.27
CA ALA A 168 24.14 32.01 1.21
C ALA A 168 24.03 30.49 1.01
N PRO A 169 24.11 29.98 -0.23
CA PRO A 169 23.98 28.55 -0.50
C PRO A 169 25.17 27.78 0.09
N LEU A 170 24.87 26.64 0.70
CA LEU A 170 25.88 25.65 1.09
C LEU A 170 25.89 24.54 0.04
N GLU A 171 27.07 24.21 -0.50
CA GLU A 171 27.21 23.01 -1.33
C GLU A 171 27.14 21.76 -0.45
N VAL A 172 26.12 20.93 -0.69
CA VAL A 172 25.94 19.65 -0.01
C VAL A 172 26.21 18.55 -1.02
N GLU A 173 27.30 17.80 -0.83
CA GLU A 173 27.50 16.58 -1.59
C GLU A 173 26.48 15.53 -1.16
N MET A 174 25.71 15.02 -2.12
CA MET A 174 24.82 13.90 -1.84
C MET A 174 25.65 12.63 -1.69
N PRO A 175 25.36 11.80 -0.67
CA PRO A 175 25.95 10.48 -0.62
C PRO A 175 25.58 9.72 -1.90
N PRO A 176 26.51 8.91 -2.45
CA PRO A 176 26.18 8.06 -3.58
C PRO A 176 24.97 7.21 -3.22
N MET A 177 24.05 6.99 -4.17
CA MET A 177 23.00 5.99 -4.00
C MET A 177 23.70 4.66 -3.73
N GLY A 178 23.61 4.18 -2.49
CA GLY A 178 24.28 2.95 -2.09
C GLY A 178 23.81 1.80 -2.97
N ASP A 179 24.75 1.13 -3.63
CA ASP A 179 24.48 -0.16 -4.25
C ASP A 179 24.02 -1.11 -3.15
N LYS A 180 22.83 -1.67 -3.30
CA LYS A 180 22.32 -2.68 -2.36
C LYS A 180 23.25 -3.88 -2.43
N VAL A 181 23.88 -4.21 -1.31
CA VAL A 181 24.65 -5.45 -1.18
C VAL A 181 23.64 -6.57 -0.96
N PRO A 182 23.54 -7.57 -1.86
CA PRO A 182 22.60 -8.66 -1.69
C PRO A 182 22.89 -9.41 -0.38
N SER A 183 21.87 -9.62 0.45
CA SER A 183 22.01 -10.53 1.60
C SER A 183 21.88 -12.00 1.15
N ASP A 184 22.89 -12.82 1.45
CA ASP A 184 22.95 -14.27 1.15
C ASP A 184 22.06 -15.13 2.08
N SER A 185 21.13 -14.54 2.83
CA SER A 185 20.25 -15.27 3.76
C SER A 185 19.16 -16.04 3.03
N GLN A 186 19.30 -17.37 2.96
CA GLN A 186 18.35 -18.27 2.28
C GLN A 186 17.02 -18.52 3.02
N ASP A 187 16.85 -18.01 4.25
CA ASP A 187 15.70 -18.35 5.10
C ASP A 187 14.97 -17.11 5.65
N ASP A 188 14.88 -16.07 4.82
CA ASP A 188 14.20 -14.84 5.20
C ASP A 188 12.67 -15.04 5.27
N PRO A 189 12.01 -14.51 6.32
CA PRO A 189 10.57 -14.65 6.46
C PRO A 189 9.83 -13.94 5.32
N MET A 190 8.63 -14.42 5.00
CA MET A 190 7.82 -13.79 3.94
C MET A 190 7.41 -12.36 4.29
N VAL A 191 7.18 -12.06 5.58
CA VAL A 191 6.67 -10.77 6.05
C VAL A 191 7.52 -10.24 7.21
N SER A 192 7.89 -8.96 7.18
CA SER A 192 8.46 -8.28 8.35
C SER A 192 7.38 -7.42 9.03
N VAL A 193 7.11 -7.68 10.32
CA VAL A 193 6.15 -6.93 11.14
C VAL A 193 6.91 -5.99 12.06
N ILE A 194 6.69 -4.69 11.90
CA ILE A 194 7.48 -3.63 12.56
C ILE A 194 6.56 -2.74 13.41
N PRO A 195 6.33 -3.08 14.68
CA PRO A 195 5.80 -2.13 15.66
C PRO A 195 6.80 -1.03 16.00
N GLY A 196 6.36 0.24 16.00
CA GLY A 196 7.23 1.37 16.35
C GLY A 196 7.58 1.50 17.83
N SER A 197 6.77 0.86 18.67
CA SER A 197 6.93 0.89 20.12
C SER A 197 6.31 -0.34 20.79
N TYR A 198 6.67 -0.56 22.05
CA TYR A 198 6.08 -1.62 22.85
C TYR A 198 4.58 -1.44 23.09
N SER A 199 4.04 -0.22 23.06
CA SER A 199 2.59 0.00 23.17
C SER A 199 1.81 -0.52 21.97
N ASP A 200 2.47 -0.67 20.80
CA ASP A 200 1.86 -1.21 19.59
C ASP A 200 1.79 -2.75 19.58
N MET A 201 2.42 -3.40 20.57
CA MET A 201 2.62 -4.85 20.63
C MET A 201 1.31 -5.64 20.69
N LYS A 202 0.26 -5.08 21.29
CA LYS A 202 -1.07 -5.73 21.32
C LYS A 202 -1.62 -5.97 19.91
N ILE A 203 -1.46 -4.98 19.04
CA ILE A 203 -1.90 -5.06 17.63
C ILE A 203 -0.94 -5.98 16.87
N ALA A 204 0.37 -5.85 17.09
CA ALA A 204 1.37 -6.71 16.46
C ALA A 204 1.13 -8.20 16.75
N LYS A 205 0.92 -8.58 18.01
CA LYS A 205 0.58 -9.97 18.39
C LYS A 205 -0.70 -10.47 17.71
N LYS A 206 -1.71 -9.60 17.57
CA LYS A 206 -2.93 -9.95 16.84
C LYS A 206 -2.64 -10.19 15.36
N THR A 207 -1.85 -9.32 14.73
CA THR A 207 -1.41 -9.48 13.33
C THR A 207 -0.69 -10.80 13.13
N THR A 208 0.33 -11.07 13.94
CA THR A 208 1.16 -12.28 13.81
C THR A 208 0.37 -13.56 14.05
N MET A 209 -0.54 -13.58 15.03
CA MET A 209 -1.46 -14.71 15.23
C MET A 209 -2.29 -15.04 13.97
N PHE A 210 -2.71 -14.04 13.21
CA PHE A 210 -3.41 -14.28 11.94
C PHE A 210 -2.46 -14.76 10.83
N LEU A 211 -1.24 -14.23 10.75
CA LEU A 211 -0.21 -14.73 9.82
C LEU A 211 0.10 -16.21 10.08
N GLU A 212 0.29 -16.61 11.34
CA GLU A 212 0.49 -18.01 11.74
C GLU A 212 -0.66 -18.91 11.31
N ARG A 213 -1.91 -18.48 11.52
CA ARG A 213 -3.11 -19.23 11.11
C ARG A 213 -3.18 -19.43 9.60
N MET A 214 -2.59 -18.52 8.82
CA MET A 214 -2.49 -18.64 7.36
C MET A 214 -1.18 -19.31 6.91
N GLY A 215 -0.33 -19.73 7.86
CA GLY A 215 0.97 -20.36 7.64
C GLY A 215 1.92 -19.49 6.84
N ILE A 216 1.93 -18.19 7.13
CA ILE A 216 2.85 -17.20 6.55
C ILE A 216 3.98 -16.98 7.55
N SER A 217 5.23 -17.18 7.13
CA SER A 217 6.40 -16.91 7.98
C SER A 217 6.58 -15.40 8.15
N TYR A 218 6.95 -14.98 9.36
CA TYR A 218 7.16 -13.57 9.66
C TYR A 218 8.30 -13.34 10.66
N ASP A 219 8.92 -12.17 10.56
CA ASP A 219 9.72 -11.57 11.63
C ASP A 219 8.88 -10.55 12.40
N LEU A 220 9.14 -10.39 13.70
CA LEU A 220 8.51 -9.36 14.54
C LEU A 220 9.58 -8.62 15.32
N ASN A 221 9.78 -7.34 15.03
CA ASN A 221 10.80 -6.53 15.70
C ASN A 221 10.31 -5.13 16.08
N VAL A 222 10.43 -4.78 17.36
CA VAL A 222 10.10 -3.43 17.86
C VAL A 222 11.28 -2.52 17.60
N ILE A 223 11.12 -1.61 16.64
CA ILE A 223 12.19 -0.68 16.27
C ILE A 223 11.64 0.67 15.85
N SER A 224 12.36 1.73 16.22
CA SER A 224 11.95 3.11 16.00
C SER A 224 12.99 3.82 15.13
N PRO A 225 12.60 4.34 13.95
CA PRO A 225 13.53 5.07 13.09
C PRO A 225 13.99 6.39 13.70
N ILE A 226 13.22 6.97 14.63
CA ILE A 226 13.58 8.23 15.29
C ILE A 226 14.55 8.00 16.44
N ARG A 227 14.27 7.02 17.31
CA ARG A 227 15.12 6.77 18.48
C ARG A 227 16.41 6.04 18.12
N TYR A 228 16.37 5.20 17.09
CA TYR A 228 17.47 4.30 16.72
C TYR A 228 17.61 4.20 15.18
N PRO A 229 17.94 5.29 14.45
CA PRO A 229 17.96 5.33 12.99
C PRO A 229 18.92 4.30 12.37
N GLU A 230 20.18 4.27 12.78
CA GLU A 230 21.18 3.32 12.25
C GLU A 230 20.81 1.85 12.49
N ARG A 231 20.11 1.56 13.60
CA ARG A 231 19.64 0.21 13.89
C ARG A 231 18.46 -0.15 12.98
N PHE A 232 17.62 0.83 12.67
CA PHE A 232 16.46 0.67 11.79
C PHE A 232 16.88 0.41 10.36
N GLU A 233 17.85 1.17 9.84
CA GLU A 233 18.43 0.98 8.51
C GLU A 233 19.06 -0.41 8.37
N ARG A 234 19.96 -0.79 9.30
CA ARG A 234 20.56 -2.15 9.33
C ARG A 234 19.53 -3.27 9.41
N TYR A 235 18.42 -3.04 10.11
CA TYR A 235 17.33 -4.01 10.17
C TYR A 235 16.63 -4.17 8.82
N LEU A 236 16.37 -3.07 8.10
CA LEU A 236 15.76 -3.13 6.78
C LEU A 236 16.68 -3.73 5.73
N GLU A 237 17.98 -3.46 5.79
CA GLU A 237 18.99 -4.13 4.96
C GLU A 237 18.96 -5.65 5.17
N LYS A 238 18.91 -6.11 6.43
CA LYS A 238 18.75 -7.53 6.75
C LYS A 238 17.45 -8.12 6.20
N MET A 239 16.39 -7.31 6.11
CA MET A 239 15.07 -7.72 5.62
C MET A 239 14.91 -7.50 4.10
N GLU A 240 16.00 -7.43 3.33
CA GLU A 240 15.95 -7.15 1.89
C GLU A 240 15.08 -8.14 1.12
N ASN A 241 15.08 -9.43 1.50
CA ASN A 241 14.39 -10.49 0.78
C ASN A 241 12.90 -10.64 1.13
N VAL A 242 12.42 -10.03 2.22
CA VAL A 242 11.02 -10.17 2.67
C VAL A 242 10.06 -9.70 1.58
N LYS A 243 8.95 -10.41 1.39
CA LYS A 243 8.00 -10.12 0.31
C LYS A 243 7.24 -8.82 0.54
N LEU A 244 6.93 -8.49 1.78
CA LEU A 244 6.24 -7.26 2.15
C LEU A 244 6.48 -6.89 3.61
N PHE A 245 6.16 -5.65 3.97
CA PHE A 245 6.24 -5.13 5.33
C PHE A 245 4.86 -4.83 5.90
N ILE A 246 4.68 -5.06 7.20
CA ILE A 246 3.55 -4.56 7.98
C ILE A 246 4.09 -3.60 9.04
N ALA A 247 3.88 -2.31 8.83
CA ALA A 247 4.31 -1.26 9.75
C ALA A 247 3.15 -0.87 10.68
N ILE A 248 3.38 -0.99 11.99
CA ILE A 248 2.36 -0.76 13.03
C ILE A 248 2.79 0.43 13.87
N SER A 249 2.00 1.51 13.86
CA SER A 249 2.40 2.76 14.51
C SER A 249 1.22 3.55 15.05
N GLY A 250 1.32 4.01 16.30
CA GLY A 250 0.31 4.84 16.93
C GLY A 250 0.59 6.33 16.98
N LEU A 251 1.85 6.78 16.94
CA LEU A 251 2.22 8.20 16.97
C LEU A 251 2.94 8.58 15.68
N SER A 252 2.44 9.60 14.99
CA SER A 252 3.04 10.27 13.82
C SER A 252 3.57 9.35 12.69
N ALA A 253 3.07 8.10 12.58
CA ALA A 253 3.31 7.14 11.49
C ALA A 253 4.77 6.96 10.99
N HIS A 254 5.76 7.34 11.80
CA HIS A 254 7.15 7.49 11.35
C HIS A 254 7.78 6.18 10.88
N VAL A 255 7.41 5.05 11.52
CA VAL A 255 7.86 3.73 11.09
C VAL A 255 7.43 3.47 9.67
N THR A 256 6.15 3.66 9.37
CA THR A 256 5.60 3.40 8.05
C THR A 256 6.28 4.28 7.01
N GLY A 257 6.42 5.59 7.29
CA GLY A 257 7.14 6.50 6.39
C GLY A 257 8.59 6.07 6.13
N ALA A 258 9.32 5.68 7.17
CA ALA A 258 10.71 5.25 7.05
C ALA A 258 10.87 3.92 6.29
N VAL A 259 9.98 2.93 6.53
CA VAL A 259 9.99 1.68 5.76
C VAL A 259 9.75 1.97 4.28
N VAL A 260 8.76 2.79 3.95
CA VAL A 260 8.43 3.08 2.55
C VAL A 260 9.56 3.85 1.89
N ALA A 261 10.23 4.77 2.61
CA ALA A 261 11.37 5.50 2.06
C ALA A 261 12.54 4.58 1.67
N LEU A 262 12.81 3.55 2.47
CA LEU A 262 14.00 2.69 2.33
C LEU A 262 13.74 1.38 1.57
N SER A 263 12.48 1.01 1.32
CA SER A 263 12.13 -0.27 0.70
C SER A 263 11.24 -0.12 -0.52
N ASP A 264 11.56 -0.85 -1.58
CA ASP A 264 10.76 -1.00 -2.81
C ASP A 264 9.62 -2.02 -2.66
N ARG A 265 9.57 -2.77 -1.55
CA ARG A 265 8.52 -3.75 -1.27
C ARG A 265 7.20 -3.07 -0.89
N PRO A 266 6.05 -3.74 -1.09
CA PRO A 266 4.78 -3.20 -0.64
C PRO A 266 4.74 -3.09 0.89
N VAL A 267 4.17 -1.99 1.39
CA VAL A 267 4.05 -1.70 2.82
C VAL A 267 2.58 -1.58 3.20
N ILE A 268 2.16 -2.39 4.17
CA ILE A 268 0.85 -2.31 4.80
C ILE A 268 0.97 -1.49 6.07
N GLY A 269 0.20 -0.42 6.16
CA GLY A 269 0.13 0.45 7.32
C GLY A 269 -0.99 0.05 8.29
N VAL A 270 -0.67 -0.12 9.57
CA VAL A 270 -1.65 -0.37 10.64
C VAL A 270 -1.59 0.76 11.69
N PRO A 271 -2.55 1.69 11.66
CA PRO A 271 -2.60 2.77 12.64
C PRO A 271 -3.06 2.26 14.01
N CYS A 272 -2.43 2.69 15.10
CA CYS A 272 -2.82 2.31 16.46
C CYS A 272 -3.66 3.41 17.16
N PRO A 273 -4.68 3.05 17.95
CA PRO A 273 -5.52 4.00 18.67
C PRO A 273 -4.88 4.46 20.00
N LEU A 274 -3.71 5.11 19.94
CA LEU A 274 -3.03 5.61 21.15
C LEU A 274 -3.57 6.98 21.59
N LYS A 275 -3.75 7.91 20.67
CA LYS A 275 -4.36 9.23 20.89
C LYS A 275 -5.46 9.46 19.86
N MET A 276 -6.37 10.41 20.11
CA MET A 276 -7.45 10.78 19.17
C MET A 276 -8.18 9.58 18.53
N ASN A 277 -8.36 8.49 19.28
CA ASN A 277 -8.92 7.22 18.77
C ASN A 277 -8.22 6.66 17.51
N GLY A 278 -6.94 7.00 17.29
CA GLY A 278 -6.09 6.57 16.18
C GLY A 278 -6.25 7.36 14.89
N TRP A 279 -6.97 8.49 14.93
CA TRP A 279 -7.16 9.32 13.74
C TRP A 279 -5.87 10.02 13.33
N ASP A 280 -5.07 10.42 14.31
CA ASP A 280 -3.74 10.99 14.13
C ASP A 280 -2.81 10.02 13.39
N SER A 281 -2.73 8.77 13.84
CA SER A 281 -1.94 7.74 13.16
C SER A 281 -2.49 7.38 11.79
N LEU A 282 -3.80 7.24 11.63
CA LEU A 282 -4.43 6.94 10.34
C LEU A 282 -4.12 8.03 9.31
N LEU A 283 -4.43 9.29 9.63
CA LEU A 283 -4.29 10.40 8.70
C LEU A 283 -2.83 10.68 8.34
N SER A 284 -1.90 10.48 9.29
CA SER A 284 -0.47 10.61 9.04
C SER A 284 0.09 9.48 8.16
N MET A 285 -0.49 8.28 8.24
CA MET A 285 0.00 7.09 7.54
C MET A 285 -0.54 7.00 6.10
N ILE A 286 -1.78 7.42 5.88
CA ILE A 286 -2.48 7.29 4.60
C ILE A 286 -2.12 8.39 3.60
N ASN A 287 -1.90 9.63 4.08
CA ASN A 287 -1.69 10.81 3.23
C ASN A 287 -0.23 10.98 2.83
N MET A 288 0.31 9.96 2.16
CA MET A 288 1.68 10.00 1.65
C MET A 288 1.78 10.83 0.37
N PRO A 289 2.94 11.48 0.10
CA PRO A 289 3.19 12.22 -1.13
C PRO A 289 3.14 11.30 -2.37
N PRO A 290 3.05 11.87 -3.59
CA PRO A 290 3.12 11.07 -4.81
C PRO A 290 4.45 10.33 -4.89
N GLY A 291 4.42 9.07 -5.33
CA GLY A 291 5.60 8.22 -5.44
C GLY A 291 5.89 7.35 -4.21
N VAL A 292 5.17 7.55 -3.10
CA VAL A 292 5.46 6.93 -1.81
C VAL A 292 4.22 6.17 -1.29
N PRO A 293 3.86 5.03 -1.89
CA PRO A 293 2.61 4.36 -1.57
C PRO A 293 2.63 3.64 -0.21
N VAL A 294 1.50 3.72 0.50
CA VAL A 294 1.20 2.88 1.68
C VAL A 294 -0.21 2.34 1.55
N GLY A 295 -0.36 1.03 1.66
CA GLY A 295 -1.67 0.39 1.78
C GLY A 295 -2.15 0.44 3.23
N THR A 296 -2.89 1.48 3.62
CA THR A 296 -3.32 1.66 5.01
C THR A 296 -4.64 0.94 5.26
N VAL A 297 -4.67 0.08 6.29
CA VAL A 297 -5.92 -0.54 6.80
C VAL A 297 -6.49 0.27 7.97
N GLY A 298 -7.71 -0.05 8.38
CA GLY A 298 -8.38 0.66 9.47
C GLY A 298 -7.65 0.58 10.81
N VAL A 299 -7.94 1.56 11.68
CA VAL A 299 -7.33 1.71 13.00
C VAL A 299 -7.45 0.44 13.84
N GLY A 300 -6.31 -0.02 14.37
CA GLY A 300 -6.19 -1.21 15.21
C GLY A 300 -6.42 -2.53 14.48
N ASN A 301 -6.58 -2.50 13.15
CA ASN A 301 -7.01 -3.66 12.38
C ASN A 301 -5.85 -4.52 11.86
N GLY A 302 -5.00 -4.97 12.78
CA GLY A 302 -3.91 -5.90 12.47
C GLY A 302 -4.37 -7.23 11.86
N GLY A 303 -5.62 -7.63 12.11
CA GLY A 303 -6.22 -8.80 11.46
C GLY A 303 -6.41 -8.59 9.96
N ASN A 304 -6.99 -7.46 9.54
CA ASN A 304 -7.10 -7.14 8.11
C ASN A 304 -5.76 -6.91 7.44
N ALA A 305 -4.75 -6.37 8.15
CA ALA A 305 -3.39 -6.29 7.61
C ALA A 305 -2.82 -7.68 7.30
N ALA A 306 -3.02 -8.66 8.19
CA ALA A 306 -2.61 -10.03 7.92
C ALA A 306 -3.38 -10.65 6.73
N ILE A 307 -4.71 -10.44 6.64
CA ILE A 307 -5.50 -10.93 5.49
C ILE A 307 -5.01 -10.28 4.19
N LEU A 308 -4.76 -8.98 4.18
CA LEU A 308 -4.26 -8.27 3.01
C LEU A 308 -2.88 -8.77 2.58
N ALA A 309 -1.97 -9.00 3.53
CA ALA A 309 -0.68 -9.62 3.27
C ALA A 309 -0.85 -11.01 2.63
N ALA A 310 -1.79 -11.80 3.15
CA ALA A 310 -2.12 -13.09 2.59
C ALA A 310 -2.69 -12.95 1.17
N GLU A 311 -3.60 -12.00 0.90
CA GLU A 311 -4.16 -11.76 -0.45
C GLU A 311 -3.06 -11.42 -1.45
N MET A 312 -2.06 -10.61 -1.06
CA MET A 312 -0.90 -10.29 -1.88
C MET A 312 -0.03 -11.53 -2.17
N LEU A 313 0.32 -12.30 -1.14
CA LEU A 313 1.15 -13.50 -1.27
C LEU A 313 0.44 -14.63 -2.03
N GLY A 314 -0.86 -14.79 -1.78
CA GLY A 314 -1.72 -15.80 -2.38
C GLY A 314 -1.94 -15.61 -3.88
N ILE A 315 -1.48 -14.50 -4.48
CA ILE A 315 -1.40 -14.37 -5.93
C ILE A 315 -0.47 -15.45 -6.52
N TYR A 316 0.60 -15.79 -5.80
CA TYR A 316 1.68 -16.66 -6.25
C TYR A 316 1.87 -17.92 -5.38
N ASP A 317 1.03 -18.11 -4.36
CA ASP A 317 1.03 -19.28 -3.47
C ASP A 317 -0.39 -19.85 -3.32
N GLU A 318 -0.65 -20.97 -3.99
CA GLU A 318 -1.96 -21.63 -4.00
C GLU A 318 -2.42 -22.12 -2.61
N LYS A 319 -1.47 -22.44 -1.71
CA LYS A 319 -1.80 -22.89 -0.34
C LYS A 319 -2.31 -21.70 0.48
N ILE A 320 -1.66 -20.54 0.36
CA ILE A 320 -2.11 -19.29 0.99
C ILE A 320 -3.46 -18.86 0.39
N GLU A 321 -3.60 -18.88 -0.94
CA GLU A 321 -4.85 -18.55 -1.64
C GLU A 321 -6.03 -19.39 -1.14
N SER A 322 -5.83 -20.71 -1.03
CA SER A 322 -6.85 -21.64 -0.55
C SER A 322 -7.28 -21.35 0.89
N ARG A 323 -6.34 -20.97 1.76
CA ARG A 323 -6.64 -20.59 3.15
C ARG A 323 -7.47 -19.30 3.22
N ILE A 324 -7.15 -18.30 2.39
CA ILE A 324 -7.90 -17.03 2.32
C ILE A 324 -9.32 -17.26 1.83
N LYS A 325 -9.48 -18.02 0.74
CA LYS A 325 -10.81 -18.37 0.20
C LYS A 325 -11.68 -19.01 1.28
N ARG A 326 -11.12 -19.90 2.10
CA ARG A 326 -11.83 -20.53 3.24
C ARG A 326 -12.17 -19.55 4.37
N ILE A 327 -11.30 -18.59 4.67
CA ILE A 327 -11.57 -17.56 5.69
C ILE A 327 -12.70 -16.65 5.22
N LYS A 328 -12.63 -16.13 3.99
CA LYS A 328 -13.64 -15.21 3.45
C LYS A 328 -14.98 -15.91 3.23
N SER A 329 -15.01 -17.18 2.79
CA SER A 329 -16.26 -17.92 2.60
C SER A 329 -17.00 -18.23 3.91
N ARG A 330 -16.29 -18.46 5.02
CA ARG A 330 -16.91 -18.70 6.34
C ARG A 330 -17.58 -17.46 6.93
N SER A 331 -17.17 -16.27 6.49
CA SER A 331 -17.75 -15.00 6.90
C SER A 331 -18.93 -14.56 6.02
N VAL A 332 -19.11 -15.17 4.85
CA VAL A 332 -20.24 -14.92 3.93
C VAL A 332 -21.18 -16.13 4.01
N LYS A 333 -22.14 -16.10 4.94
CA LYS A 333 -23.32 -16.97 4.81
C LYS A 333 -24.17 -16.40 3.67
N PHE A 334 -24.23 -17.11 2.54
CA PHE A 334 -25.30 -16.92 1.55
C PHE A 334 -26.62 -17.42 2.14
#